data_AF-A0ABF7RLZ5-F1
#
_entry.id   AF-A0ABF7RLZ5-F1
#
_cell.length_a   1.000
_cell.length_b   1.000
_cell.length_c   1.000
_cell.angle_alpha   90.00
_cell.angle_beta   90.00
_cell.angle_gamma   90.00
#
_symmetry.space_group_name_H-M   'P 1'
#
loop_
_entity.id
_entity.type
_entity.pdbx_description
1 polymer ?
#
loop_
_entity_poly.entity_id
_entity_poly.type
_entity_poly.pdbx_seq_one_letter_code
_entity_poly.pdbx_strand_id
1 'polypeptide(L)' 'MNLGLAIFLIVIALLLGLVGGFYGARSYMKKYFKDNPPISEDMIVAMMSQMGQKPSAKKVNQVMNMMKHQK' A
#
# COMPACT_ATOMS: atom_id res chain seq x y z
N MET A 1 25.20 -6.42 37.66
CA MET A 1 24.27 -6.10 36.56
C MET A 1 22.94 -6.77 36.86
N ASN A 2 21.85 -6.01 36.99
CA ASN A 2 20.53 -6.57 37.29
C ASN A 2 19.89 -7.11 36.00
N LEU A 3 20.04 -8.42 35.78
CA LEU A 3 19.59 -9.14 34.59
C LEU A 3 18.10 -8.87 34.27
N GLY A 4 17.24 -8.75 35.29
CA GLY A 4 15.82 -8.43 35.12
C GLY A 4 15.55 -7.04 34.54
N LEU A 5 16.37 -6.05 34.90
CA LEU A 5 16.26 -4.68 34.37
C LEU A 5 16.66 -4.63 32.89
N ALA A 6 17.66 -5.42 32.49
CA ALA A 6 18.08 -5.54 31.10
C ALA A 6 16.98 -6.18 30.24
N ILE A 7 16.36 -7.27 30.72
CA ILE A 7 15.28 -7.96 30.00
C ILE A 7 14.07 -7.01 29.82
N PHE A 8 13.68 -6.28 30.87
CA PHE A 8 12.57 -5.33 30.79
C PHE A 8 12.80 -4.23 29.75
N LEU A 9 14.00 -3.65 29.71
CA LEU A 9 14.36 -2.62 28.73
C LEU A 9 14.37 -3.18 27.29
N ILE A 10 14.84 -4.41 27.09
CA ILE A 10 14.84 -5.07 25.77
C ILE A 10 13.40 -5.28 25.28
N VAL A 11 12.48 -5.69 26.15
CA VAL A 11 11.07 -5.91 25.79
C VAL A 11 10.40 -4.58 25.41
N ILE A 12 10.64 -3.51 26.16
CA ILE A 12 10.09 -2.18 25.81
C ILE A 12 10.70 -1.67 24.50
N ALA A 13 12.00 -1.83 24.29
CA ALA A 13 12.66 -1.42 23.05
C ALA A 13 12.10 -2.18 21.83
N LEU A 14 11.83 -3.49 21.98
CA LEU A 14 11.18 -4.30 20.94
C LEU A 14 9.76 -3.83 20.64
N LEU A 15 8.95 -3.55 21.67
CA LEU A 15 7.58 -3.06 21.48
C LEU A 15 7.56 -1.69 20.81
N LEU A 16 8.41 -0.76 21.24
CA LEU A 16 8.54 0.56 20.63
C LEU A 16 9.06 0.47 19.19
N GLY A 17 10.01 -0.42 18.92
CA GLY A 17 10.52 -0.68 17.57
C GLY A 17 9.46 -1.25 16.64
N LEU A 18 8.65 -2.21 17.11
CA LEU A 18 7.55 -2.79 16.33
C LEU A 18 6.44 -1.77 16.05
N VAL A 19 6.01 -1.01 17.06
CA VAL A 19 4.96 0.00 16.89
C VAL A 19 5.45 1.14 15.99
N GLY A 20 6.65 1.65 16.23
CA GLY A 20 7.27 2.70 15.42
C GLY A 20 7.53 2.25 13.98
N GLY A 21 8.08 1.05 13.80
CA GLY A 21 8.34 0.46 12.49
C GLY A 21 7.07 0.19 11.68
N PHE A 22 6.03 -0.36 12.31
CA PHE A 22 4.75 -0.63 11.66
C PHE A 22 4.05 0.68 11.25
N TYR A 23 4.01 1.67 12.14
CA TYR A 23 3.35 2.94 11.84
C TYR A 23 4.12 3.76 10.78
N GLY A 24 5.45 3.74 10.86
CA GLY A 24 6.34 4.34 9.87
C GLY A 24 6.18 3.71 8.49
N ALA A 25 6.27 2.38 8.39
CA ALA A 25 6.08 1.64 7.14
C ALA A 25 4.68 1.87 6.55
N ARG A 26 3.63 1.90 7.39
CA ARG A 26 2.26 2.18 6.93
C ARG A 26 2.12 3.59 6.35
N SER A 27 2.71 4.58 7.00
CA SER A 27 2.70 5.97 6.51
C SER A 27 3.50 6.11 5.20
N TYR A 28 4.66 5.46 5.13
CA TYR A 28 5.50 5.43 3.92
C TYR A 28 4.78 4.78 2.75
N MET A 29 4.18 3.59 2.93
CA MET A 29 3.41 2.92 1.87
C MET A 29 2.24 3.77 1.40
N LYS A 30 1.55 4.47 2.30
CA LYS A 30 0.43 5.34 1.93
C LYS A 30 0.89 6.53 1.08
N LYS A 31 2.06 7.12 1.36
CA LYS A 31 2.67 8.16 0.51
C LYS A 31 3.11 7.59 -0.83
N TYR A 32 3.79 6.44 -0.81
CA TYR A 32 4.25 5.75 -2.02
C TYR A 32 3.10 5.46 -3.00
N PHE A 33 1.97 4.93 -2.53
CA PHE A 33 0.81 4.66 -3.38
C PHE A 33 0.06 5.93 -3.82
N LYS A 34 0.24 7.05 -3.12
CA LYS A 34 -0.32 8.34 -3.55
C LYS A 34 0.51 8.94 -4.68
N ASP A 35 1.82 8.81 -4.59
CA ASP A 35 2.76 9.36 -5.58
C ASP A 35 2.88 8.45 -6.82
N ASN A 36 2.75 7.12 -6.64
CA ASN A 36 2.63 6.12 -7.71
C ASN A 36 1.29 5.38 -7.56
N PRO A 37 0.19 5.86 -8.18
CA PRO A 37 -1.10 5.23 -8.04
C PRO A 37 -1.03 3.77 -8.48
N PRO A 38 -1.54 2.82 -7.68
CA PRO A 38 -1.42 1.39 -7.95
C PRO A 38 -2.12 0.97 -9.25
N ILE A 39 -3.01 1.80 -9.80
CA ILE A 39 -3.75 1.54 -11.04
C ILE A 39 -3.77 2.82 -11.88
N SER A 40 -3.06 2.80 -13.01
CA SER A 40 -3.09 3.84 -14.05
C SER A 40 -4.03 3.46 -15.20
N GLU A 41 -4.37 4.41 -16.07
CA GLU A 41 -5.20 4.15 -17.25
C GLU A 41 -4.53 3.14 -18.18
N ASP A 42 -3.21 3.27 -18.34
CA ASP A 42 -2.38 2.36 -19.12
C ASP A 42 -2.41 0.93 -18.56
N MET A 43 -2.38 0.76 -17.23
CA MET A 43 -2.54 -0.57 -16.62
C MET A 43 -3.91 -1.17 -16.90
N ILE A 44 -4.98 -0.36 -16.85
CA ILE A 44 -6.35 -0.83 -17.15
C ILE A 44 -6.49 -1.19 -18.64
N VAL A 45 -5.88 -0.41 -19.53
CA VAL A 45 -5.83 -0.68 -20.97
C VAL A 45 -5.05 -1.97 -21.23
N ALA A 46 -3.88 -2.13 -20.62
CA ALA A 46 -3.07 -3.34 -20.73
C ALA A 46 -3.82 -4.57 -20.18
N MET A 47 -4.50 -4.43 -19.04
CA MET A 47 -5.31 -5.50 -18.44
C MET A 47 -6.49 -5.89 -19.33
N MET A 48 -7.23 -4.91 -19.89
CA MET A 48 -8.32 -5.20 -20.83
C MET A 48 -7.81 -5.84 -22.12
N SER A 49 -6.69 -5.35 -22.65
CA SER A 49 -6.08 -5.89 -23.86
C SER A 49 -5.60 -7.33 -23.67
N GLN A 50 -5.03 -7.66 -22.50
CA GLN A 50 -4.66 -9.04 -22.14
C GLN A 50 -5.87 -9.97 -22.04
N MET A 51 -7.03 -9.45 -21.64
CA MET A 51 -8.27 -10.22 -21.58
C MET A 51 -9.00 -10.32 -22.93
N GLY A 52 -8.39 -9.85 -24.03
CA GLY A 52 -9.00 -9.83 -25.36
C GLY A 52 -10.17 -8.86 -25.49
N GLN A 53 -10.39 -7.99 -24.49
CA GLN A 53 -11.40 -6.94 -24.58
C GLN A 53 -10.80 -5.71 -25.27
N LYS A 54 -11.50 -5.21 -26.28
CA LYS A 54 -11.11 -3.96 -26.95
C LYS A 54 -11.16 -2.81 -25.94
N PRO A 55 -10.03 -2.17 -25.59
CA PRO A 55 -10.01 -1.05 -24.67
C PRO A 55 -10.70 0.14 -25.33
N SER A 56 -11.86 0.56 -24.79
CA SER A 56 -12.54 1.79 -25.18
C SER A 56 -12.31 2.83 -24.08
N ALA A 57 -11.94 4.06 -24.45
CA ALA A 57 -11.66 5.14 -23.50
C ALA A 57 -12.79 5.36 -22.47
N LYS A 58 -14.05 5.19 -22.90
CA LYS A 58 -15.20 5.26 -21.98
C LYS A 58 -15.22 4.13 -20.95
N LYS A 59 -14.87 2.90 -21.39
CA LYS A 59 -14.84 1.72 -20.51
C LYS A 59 -13.64 1.74 -19.57
N VAL A 60 -12.49 2.24 -20.03
CA VAL A 60 -11.31 2.48 -19.18
C VAL A 60 -11.67 3.46 -18.06
N ASN A 61 -12.28 4.60 -18.40
CA ASN A 61 -12.71 5.60 -17.42
C ASN A 61 -13.76 5.03 -16.43
N GLN A 62 -14.69 4.22 -16.91
CA GLN A 62 -15.68 3.56 -16.06
C GLN A 62 -15.02 2.61 -15.05
N VAL A 63 -14.08 1.77 -15.51
CA VAL A 63 -13.34 0.83 -14.65
C VAL A 63 -12.44 1.58 -13.66
N MET A 64 -11.75 2.63 -14.12
CA MET A 64 -10.92 3.46 -13.25
C MET A 64 -11.75 4.12 -12.15
N ASN A 65 -12.95 4.63 -12.47
CA ASN A 65 -13.85 5.18 -11.47
C ASN A 65 -14.33 4.09 -10.51
N MET A 66 -14.71 2.89 -10.97
CA MET A 66 -15.10 1.79 -10.07
C MET A 66 -13.99 1.43 -9.09
N MET A 67 -12.73 1.37 -9.55
CA MET A 67 -11.58 1.07 -8.69
C MET A 67 -11.25 2.20 -7.72
N LYS A 68 -11.38 3.47 -8.14
CA LYS A 68 -11.20 4.64 -7.25
C LYS A 68 -12.26 4.73 -6.15
N HIS A 69 -13.47 4.21 -6.41
CA HIS A 69 -14.58 4.22 -5.46
C HIS A 69 -14.64 2.96 -4.58
N GLN A 70 -13.86 1.90 -4.88
CA GLN A 70 -13.55 0.85 -3.90
C GLN A 70 -12.45 1.36 -2.96
N LYS A 71 -12.84 2.16 -1.97
CA LYS A 71 -12.02 2.44 -0.78
C LYS A 71 -12.38 1.51 0.36
#